data_AF-A0A9X8GS16-F1
#
_entry.id   AF-A0A9X8GS16-F1
#
_cell.length_a   1.000
_cell.length_b   1.000
_cell.length_c   1.000
_cell.angle_alpha   90.00
_cell.angle_beta   90.00
_cell.angle_gamma   90.00
#
_symmetry.space_group_name_H-M   'P 1'
#
loop_
_entity.id
_entity.type
_entity.pdbx_description
1 polymer ?
#
loop_
_entity_poly.entity_id
_entity_poly.type
_entity_poly.pdbx_seq_one_letter_code
_entity_poly.pdbx_strand_id
1 'polypeptide(L)'
;MSKPSQEREQLDLFRALPGDMAPRDSQDLMAFPFFSLAKSRRTAPIDFRASGITIRVEGTAEHGIATIWDADILIWAASQIVQARDAGLRPSRLMQGR
;
A
#
# COMPACT_ATOMS: atom_id res chain seq x y z
N MET A 1 9.22 -30.53 -18.47
CA MET A 1 8.66 -29.22 -18.91
C MET A 1 7.90 -28.63 -17.73
N SER A 2 8.52 -27.68 -17.03
CA SER A 2 7.93 -27.01 -15.85
C SER A 2 6.96 -25.93 -16.33
N LYS A 3 5.70 -25.98 -15.88
CA LYS A 3 4.73 -24.89 -16.10
C LYS A 3 5.14 -23.72 -15.20
N PRO A 4 5.37 -22.49 -15.71
CA PRO A 4 5.52 -21.34 -14.84
C PRO A 4 4.22 -21.14 -14.07
N SER A 5 4.36 -20.91 -12.77
CA SER A 5 3.29 -20.76 -11.78
C SER A 5 2.26 -19.71 -12.20
N GLN A 6 1.00 -19.97 -11.84
CA GLN A 6 -0.15 -19.06 -11.99
C GLN A 6 0.05 -17.69 -11.31
N GLU A 7 1.15 -17.49 -10.57
CA GLU A 7 1.59 -16.21 -9.97
C GLU A 7 1.90 -15.11 -11.00
N ARG A 8 1.95 -15.45 -12.30
CA ARG A 8 2.11 -14.52 -13.42
C ARG A 8 0.80 -14.15 -14.10
N GLU A 9 -0.36 -14.51 -13.55
CA GLU A 9 -1.61 -13.95 -14.04
C GLU A 9 -1.64 -12.45 -13.77
N GLN A 10 -1.80 -11.71 -14.86
CA GLN A 10 -1.92 -10.26 -14.86
C GLN A 10 -3.26 -9.89 -14.22
N LEU A 11 -3.23 -9.59 -12.93
CA LEU A 11 -4.32 -8.88 -12.26
C LEU A 11 -4.49 -7.49 -12.91
N ASP A 12 -5.73 -6.99 -12.93
CA ASP A 12 -6.04 -5.66 -13.46
C ASP A 12 -5.06 -4.63 -12.89
N LEU A 13 -4.43 -3.89 -13.80
CA LEU A 13 -3.38 -2.94 -13.45
C LEU A 13 -3.94 -1.89 -12.49
N PHE A 14 -3.15 -1.61 -11.46
CA PHE A 14 -3.26 -0.38 -10.66
C PHE A 14 -3.54 0.79 -11.60
N ARG A 15 -4.77 1.30 -11.58
CA ARG A 15 -5.11 2.50 -12.32
C ARG A 15 -4.54 3.66 -11.51
N ALA A 16 -3.30 4.02 -11.80
CA ALA A 16 -2.74 5.26 -11.30
C ALA A 16 -3.66 6.39 -11.74
N LEU A 17 -4.25 7.11 -10.78
CA LEU A 17 -4.96 8.34 -11.09
C LEU A 17 -3.95 9.30 -11.75
N PRO A 18 -4.25 9.88 -12.92
CA PRO A 18 -3.34 10.79 -13.57
C PRO A 18 -3.11 12.02 -12.67
N GLY A 19 -1.85 12.27 -12.30
CA GLY A 19 -1.45 13.44 -11.51
C GLY A 19 -0.05 13.26 -10.91
N ASP A 20 0.64 14.36 -10.63
CA ASP A 20 1.85 14.38 -9.80
C ASP A 20 1.46 14.10 -8.35
N MET A 21 1.18 12.83 -8.06
CA MET A 21 0.95 12.37 -6.69
C MET A 21 2.30 12.29 -5.98
N ALA A 22 2.59 13.29 -5.15
CA ALA A 22 3.62 13.13 -4.13
C ALA A 22 3.08 12.14 -3.09
N PRO A 23 3.63 10.92 -2.96
CA PRO A 23 3.04 9.87 -2.10
C PRO A 23 2.97 10.28 -0.62
N ARG A 24 3.89 11.15 -0.20
CA ARG A 24 3.94 11.78 1.12
C ARG A 24 2.76 12.71 1.42
N ASP A 25 2.14 13.27 0.37
CA ASP A 25 1.07 14.27 0.46
C ASP A 25 -0.31 13.62 0.24
N SER A 26 -0.38 12.28 0.19
CA SER A 26 -1.65 11.56 0.07
C SER A 26 -2.50 11.75 1.32
N GLN A 27 -3.29 12.82 1.31
CA GLN A 27 -4.14 13.26 2.40
C GLN A 27 -5.09 12.15 2.88
N ASP A 28 -5.48 11.25 1.97
CA ASP A 28 -6.35 10.11 2.28
C ASP A 28 -5.74 9.12 3.27
N LEU A 29 -4.42 8.91 3.23
CA LEU A 29 -3.72 8.07 4.21
C LEU A 29 -3.75 8.68 5.62
N MET A 30 -3.88 10.01 5.71
CA MET A 30 -4.02 10.74 6.97
C MET A 30 -5.50 10.94 7.37
N ALA A 31 -6.42 10.94 6.41
CA ALA A 31 -7.84 11.20 6.63
C ALA A 31 -8.62 9.95 7.07
N PHE A 32 -8.15 8.76 6.70
CA PHE A 32 -8.82 7.50 7.01
C PHE A 32 -7.92 6.54 7.81
N PRO A 33 -8.49 5.71 8.70
CA PRO A 33 -7.71 4.87 9.60
C PRO A 33 -7.27 3.56 8.94
N PHE A 34 -6.41 3.65 7.91
CA PHE A 34 -5.82 2.49 7.25
C PHE A 34 -4.75 1.80 8.11
N PHE A 35 -4.17 2.54 9.05
CA PHE A 35 -3.10 2.07 9.93
C PHE A 35 -3.49 2.17 11.40
N SER A 36 -2.94 1.27 12.20
CA SER A 36 -2.97 1.39 13.65
C SER A 36 -2.08 2.55 14.11
N LEU A 37 -2.65 3.46 14.92
CA LEU A 37 -1.88 4.51 15.60
C LEU A 37 -1.19 4.02 16.88
N ALA A 38 -1.44 2.78 17.30
CA ALA A 38 -0.84 2.21 18.50
C ALA A 38 0.64 1.88 18.26
N LYS A 39 1.47 2.13 19.28
CA LYS A 39 2.88 1.70 19.31
C LYS A 39 3.03 0.17 19.50
N SER A 40 1.99 -0.49 19.99
CA SER A 40 1.94 -1.93 20.23
C SER A 40 1.14 -2.65 19.15
N ARG A 41 1.44 -3.94 18.94
CA ARG A 41 0.69 -4.82 18.02
C ARG A 41 -0.81 -4.78 18.34
N ARG A 42 -1.61 -4.47 17.33
CA ARG A 42 -3.08 -4.51 17.40
C ARG A 42 -3.59 -5.63 16.49
N THR A 43 -4.33 -6.58 17.05
CA THR A 43 -5.01 -7.65 16.29
C THR A 43 -6.52 -7.42 16.19
N ALA A 44 -7.08 -6.61 17.08
CA ALA A 44 -8.48 -6.21 17.04
C ALA A 44 -8.74 -5.34 15.79
N PRO A 45 -9.75 -5.66 14.95
CA PRO A 45 -10.06 -4.91 13.75
C PRO A 45 -10.29 -3.41 14.00
N ILE A 46 -10.04 -2.59 12.98
CA ILE A 46 -10.56 -1.22 12.91
C ILE A 46 -11.85 -1.29 12.11
N ASP A 47 -12.95 -0.84 12.70
CA ASP A 47 -14.24 -0.65 12.02
C ASP A 47 -14.58 0.84 12.05
N PHE A 48 -14.34 1.53 10.93
CA PHE A 48 -14.64 2.94 10.77
C PHE A 48 -15.89 3.13 9.90
N ARG A 49 -16.81 3.98 10.36
CA ARG A 49 -18.03 4.34 9.65
C ARG A 49 -18.29 5.83 9.81
N ALA A 50 -18.22 6.60 8.73
CA ALA A 50 -18.53 8.03 8.74
C ALA A 50 -18.89 8.51 7.32
N SER A 51 -19.80 9.47 7.20
CA SER A 51 -20.11 10.15 5.94
C SER A 51 -20.41 9.20 4.75
N GLY A 52 -21.10 8.08 5.02
CA GLY A 52 -21.41 7.05 4.01
C GLY A 52 -20.23 6.14 3.63
N ILE A 53 -19.05 6.36 4.19
CA ILE A 53 -17.85 5.56 3.99
C ILE A 53 -17.73 4.54 5.13
N THR A 54 -17.43 3.29 4.77
CA THR A 54 -17.11 2.22 5.72
C THR A 54 -15.75 1.64 5.38
N ILE A 55 -14.86 1.58 6.38
CA ILE A 55 -13.51 1.01 6.24
C ILE A 55 -13.34 -0.04 7.33
N ARG A 56 -12.90 -1.23 6.91
CA ARG A 56 -12.54 -2.32 7.81
C ARG A 56 -11.07 -2.66 7.59
N VAL A 57 -10.29 -2.63 8.65
CA VAL A 57 -8.86 -3.03 8.62
C VAL A 57 -8.66 -4.18 9.58
N GLU A 58 -8.10 -5.26 9.05
CA GLU A 58 -7.81 -6.48 9.79
C GLU A 58 -6.34 -6.84 9.61
N GLY A 59 -5.79 -7.49 10.64
CA GLY A 59 -4.43 -8.00 10.65
C GLY A 59 -4.42 -9.48 10.98
N THR A 60 -3.31 -10.15 10.69
CA THR A 60 -3.15 -11.56 11.07
C THR A 60 -2.87 -11.68 12.57
N ALA A 61 -3.05 -12.87 13.13
CA ALA A 61 -2.73 -13.12 14.54
C ALA A 61 -1.23 -12.94 14.84
N GLU A 62 -0.37 -13.30 13.88
CA GLU A 62 1.08 -13.22 13.99
C GLU A 62 1.59 -11.77 13.90
N HIS A 63 1.11 -11.01 12.90
CA HIS A 63 1.66 -9.71 12.57
C HIS A 63 0.81 -8.53 13.08
N GLY A 64 -0.49 -8.73 13.29
CA GLY A 64 -1.42 -7.65 13.61
C GLY A 64 -1.67 -6.72 12.42
N ILE A 65 -2.31 -5.59 12.70
CA ILE A 65 -2.58 -4.51 11.75
C ILE A 65 -1.32 -3.66 11.57
N ALA A 66 -1.01 -3.30 10.33
CA ALA A 66 0.07 -2.38 9.99
C ALA A 66 -0.10 -1.05 10.75
N THR A 67 1.01 -0.53 11.27
CA THR A 67 1.07 0.71 12.03
C THR A 67 1.35 1.90 11.14
N ILE A 68 1.18 3.11 11.66
CA ILE A 68 1.48 4.35 10.92
C ILE A 68 2.96 4.44 10.49
N TRP A 69 3.85 3.74 11.19
CA TRP A 69 5.27 3.67 10.83
C TRP A 69 5.52 2.81 9.58
N ASP A 70 4.64 1.87 9.28
CA ASP A 70 4.73 1.05 8.07
C ASP A 70 4.36 1.86 6.81
N ALA A 71 3.72 3.03 6.97
CA ALA A 71 3.39 3.90 5.85
C ALA A 71 4.65 4.41 5.12
N ASP A 72 5.78 4.53 5.81
CA ASP A 72 7.07 4.92 5.21
C ASP A 72 7.50 3.92 4.11
N ILE A 73 7.14 2.64 4.24
CA ILE A 73 7.41 1.61 3.22
C ILE A 73 6.64 1.93 1.93
N LEU A 74 5.40 2.39 2.04
CA LEU A 74 4.60 2.78 0.88
C LEU A 74 5.16 4.03 0.21
N ILE A 75 5.62 5.00 1.00
CA ILE A 75 6.28 6.21 0.49
C ILE A 75 7.56 5.83 -0.27
N TRP A 76 8.37 4.94 0.29
CA TRP A 76 9.56 4.41 -0.37
C TRP A 76 9.22 3.70 -1.68
N ALA A 77 8.28 2.76 -1.66
CA ALA A 77 7.91 1.99 -2.85
C ALA A 77 7.34 2.90 -3.97
N ALA A 78 6.50 3.86 -3.61
CA ALA A 78 5.96 4.82 -4.56
C ALA A 78 7.05 5.73 -5.16
N SER A 79 8.05 6.13 -4.36
CA SER A 79 9.20 6.88 -4.85
C SER A 79 9.99 6.11 -5.92
N GLN A 80 10.15 4.79 -5.75
CA GLN A 80 10.82 3.94 -6.76
C GLN A 80 10.01 3.87 -8.06
N ILE A 81 8.67 3.79 -7.98
CA ILE A 81 7.78 3.79 -9.15
C ILE A 81 7.89 5.11 -9.91
N VAL A 82 7.83 6.24 -9.20
CA VAL A 82 7.92 7.58 -9.78
C VAL A 82 9.29 7.77 -10.43
N GLN A 83 10.38 7.41 -9.74
CA GLN A 83 11.73 7.50 -10.29
C GLN A 83 11.90 6.66 -11.57
N ALA A 84 11.37 5.44 -11.60
CA ALA A 84 11.42 4.59 -12.79
C ALA A 84 10.66 5.23 -13.97
N ARG A 85 9.47 5.76 -13.71
CA ARG A 85 8.66 6.47 -14.72
C ARG A 85 9.40 7.69 -15.26
N ASP A 86 9.96 8.52 -14.39
CA ASP A 86 10.65 9.76 -14.76
C ASP A 86 11.94 9.47 -15.54
N ALA A 87 12.58 8.31 -15.29
CA ALA A 87 13.70 7.79 -16.07
C ALA A 87 13.28 7.11 -17.40
N GLY A 88 12.00 7.08 -17.75
CA GLY A 88 11.48 6.40 -18.94
C GLY A 88 11.50 4.87 -18.87
N LEU A 89 11.73 4.30 -17.68
CA LEU A 89 11.69 2.86 -17.44
C LEU A 89 10.25 2.40 -17.18
N ARG A 90 9.94 1.16 -17.55
CA ARG A 90 8.63 0.56 -17.20
C ARG A 90 8.61 0.23 -15.70
N PRO A 91 7.64 0.74 -14.92
CA PRO A 91 7.50 0.36 -13.52
C PRO A 91 7.24 -1.14 -13.35
N SER A 92 7.84 -1.73 -12.31
CA SER A 92 7.69 -3.14 -11.95
C SER A 92 6.82 -3.30 -10.71
N ARG A 93 6.14 -4.45 -10.59
CA ARG A 93 5.44 -4.86 -9.36
C ARG A 93 6.38 -5.48 -8.32
N LEU A 94 7.61 -5.82 -8.73
CA LEU A 94 8.66 -6.30 -7.85
C LEU A 94 9.55 -5.14 -7.45
N MET A 95 9.64 -4.89 -6.15
CA MET A 95 10.54 -3.91 -5.56
C MET A 95 11.68 -4.63 -4.86
N GLN A 96 12.91 -4.23 -5.14
CA GLN A 96 14.08 -4.77 -4.47
C GLN A 96 14.62 -3.71 -3.51
N GLY A 97 14.54 -3.99 -2.22
CA GLY A 97 15.29 -3.25 -1.21
C GLY A 97 16.77 -3.59 -1.33
N ARG A 98 17.63 -2.60 -1.12
CA ARG A 98 19.08 -2.81 -1.01
C ARG A 98 19.46 -3.16 0.41
#